data_AF-A0A9P6Z4J5-F1
#
_entry.id   AF-A0A9P6Z4J5-F1
#
_cell.length_a   1.000
_cell.length_b   1.000
_cell.length_c   1.000
_cell.angle_alpha   90.00
_cell.angle_beta   90.00
_cell.angle_gamma   90.00
#
_symmetry.space_group_name_H-M   'P 1'
#
loop_
_entity.id
_entity.type
_entity.pdbx_description
1 polymer ?
#
loop_
_entity_poly.entity_id
_entity_poly.type
_entity_poly.pdbx_seq_one_letter_code
_entity_poly.pdbx_strand_id
1 'polypeptide(L)'
;MTNQTQLLPNCSKETTLSGLLLQPDNYCNQIPTNMTQEQMTNGMLNLSAIPSNYIIKNCPSPFIKDPLAGTGTTVDNKYCRFGCCLPCPAQNYLYKKGWAKVGFTASNAVRFVSAILSLILVISYLVLPDKMRHPSLLILNLSISIFLFSMVSFFAIGNQERLQCSPNGIAPGEMGNNALCAAQGAILVFSSFSTTLWCSALILNLHFHTVWNSNFFTNKYLMLNIICWGIPAVVTCVAIGLHSLKFEFASLCLVSMEYVFKLYFYPLAAIICPSFIIHIGTFFYIAKMAIQEKRESDMSQSLSTGKVTSQGLLWPLLPFCFIG
;
A
#
# COMPACT_ATOMS: atom_id res chain seq x y z
N MET A 1 -9.04 32.41 -15.13
CA MET A 1 -9.61 31.36 -14.25
C MET A 1 -9.84 32.00 -12.90
N THR A 2 -11.11 32.23 -12.63
CA THR A 2 -11.69 33.14 -11.63
C THR A 2 -11.80 32.48 -10.25
N ASN A 3 -11.65 33.28 -9.18
CA ASN A 3 -12.04 32.99 -7.79
C ASN A 3 -11.31 31.86 -7.03
N GLN A 4 -10.00 31.97 -6.83
CA GLN A 4 -9.31 31.27 -5.72
C GLN A 4 -8.60 32.21 -4.74
N THR A 5 -9.06 33.46 -4.62
CA THR A 5 -8.67 34.37 -3.53
C THR A 5 -9.61 34.20 -2.33
N GLN A 6 -9.68 33.00 -1.75
CA GLN A 6 -10.41 32.80 -0.51
C GLN A 6 -9.58 32.09 0.55
N LEU A 7 -9.16 32.94 1.50
CA LEU A 7 -9.04 32.75 2.94
C LEU A 7 -8.43 31.43 3.44
N LEU A 8 -7.43 31.56 4.31
CA LEU A 8 -7.14 30.51 5.29
C LEU A 8 -8.47 30.06 5.94
N PRO A 9 -8.71 28.75 6.08
CA PRO A 9 -9.99 28.23 6.57
C PRO A 9 -10.32 28.85 7.94
N ASN A 10 -11.49 29.47 8.04
CA ASN A 10 -12.00 29.96 9.32
C ASN A 10 -12.49 28.76 10.12
N CYS A 11 -11.68 28.33 11.09
CA CYS A 11 -11.92 27.16 11.94
C CYS A 11 -13.20 27.24 12.80
N SER A 12 -13.85 28.41 12.88
CA SER A 12 -15.12 28.60 13.59
C SER A 12 -16.34 28.49 12.66
N LYS A 13 -16.17 28.35 11.35
CA LYS A 13 -17.26 28.18 10.39
C LYS A 13 -17.36 26.73 9.93
N GLU A 14 -18.59 26.21 9.94
CA GLU A 14 -18.89 24.90 9.38
C GLU A 14 -18.53 24.84 7.89
N THR A 15 -17.90 23.74 7.49
CA THR A 15 -17.69 23.47 6.06
C THR A 15 -18.98 22.96 5.45
N THR A 16 -19.35 23.57 4.31
CA THR A 16 -20.64 23.39 3.62
C THR A 16 -20.94 21.97 3.11
N LEU A 17 -20.03 21.01 3.27
CA LEU A 17 -20.20 19.66 2.74
C LEU A 17 -20.60 18.60 3.77
N SER A 18 -20.50 18.87 5.08
CA SER A 18 -20.74 17.82 6.09
C SER A 18 -21.30 18.29 7.43
N GLY A 19 -21.54 19.59 7.65
CA GLY A 19 -22.07 20.10 8.93
C GLY A 19 -21.16 19.82 10.14
N LEU A 20 -19.91 19.41 9.90
CA LEU A 20 -18.88 19.25 10.91
C LEU A 20 -17.90 20.42 10.82
N LEU A 21 -17.53 20.95 11.99
CA LEU A 21 -16.38 21.81 12.17
C LEU A 21 -15.11 21.06 11.74
N LEU A 22 -14.16 21.76 11.13
CA LEU A 22 -12.84 21.21 10.78
C LEU A 22 -12.10 20.65 12.01
N GLN A 23 -12.44 21.09 13.24
CA GLN A 23 -12.06 20.48 14.51
C GLN A 23 -13.03 20.95 15.64
N PRO A 24 -13.43 20.07 16.58
CA PRO A 24 -14.30 20.43 17.71
C PRO A 24 -13.57 21.15 18.86
N ASP A 25 -12.23 21.21 18.81
CA ASP A 25 -11.40 21.57 19.97
C ASP A 25 -11.16 23.09 20.13
N ASN A 26 -11.71 23.98 19.30
CA ASN A 26 -11.32 25.41 19.17
C ASN A 26 -9.83 25.67 18.83
N TYR A 27 -8.97 24.65 18.90
CA TYR A 27 -7.61 24.68 18.39
C TYR A 27 -7.65 24.36 16.89
N CYS A 28 -7.84 25.40 16.08
CA CYS A 28 -7.27 25.40 14.74
C CYS A 28 -5.79 25.03 14.88
N ASN A 29 -5.16 24.38 13.89
CA ASN A 29 -3.70 24.33 13.83
C ASN A 29 -3.20 25.78 13.87
N GLN A 30 -2.94 26.30 15.08
CA GLN A 30 -2.47 27.64 15.31
C GLN A 30 -1.04 27.64 14.82
N ILE A 31 -0.93 27.91 13.54
CA ILE A 31 0.21 28.57 12.99
C ILE A 31 0.27 29.93 13.70
N PRO A 32 1.24 30.20 14.59
CA PRO A 32 1.35 31.52 15.19
C PRO A 32 1.65 32.52 14.08
N THR A 33 0.67 33.35 13.75
CA THR A 33 0.84 34.47 12.83
C THR A 33 1.33 35.67 13.63
N ASN A 34 2.47 36.24 13.27
CA ASN A 34 2.91 37.54 13.80
C ASN A 34 2.09 38.73 13.21
N MET A 35 0.88 38.48 12.70
CA MET A 35 0.01 39.51 12.15
C MET A 35 -0.82 40.14 13.24
N THR A 36 -0.87 41.47 13.28
CA THR A 36 -1.70 42.24 14.21
C THR A 36 -3.19 42.08 13.87
N GLN A 37 -4.06 42.22 14.88
CA GLN A 37 -5.51 42.04 14.76
C GLN A 37 -6.15 42.85 13.61
N GLU A 38 -5.60 44.03 13.30
CA GLU A 38 -6.03 44.90 12.19
C GLU A 38 -5.72 44.33 10.80
N GLN A 39 -4.64 43.56 10.65
CA GLN A 39 -4.30 42.90 9.38
C GLN A 39 -5.25 41.73 9.09
N MET A 40 -5.80 41.11 10.14
CA MET A 40 -6.79 40.04 10.04
C MET A 40 -8.19 40.56 9.72
N THR A 41 -8.60 41.70 10.30
CA THR A 41 -9.94 42.28 10.07
C THR A 41 -10.09 42.95 8.71
N ASN A 42 -9.01 43.51 8.14
CA ASN A 42 -9.06 44.18 6.84
C ASN A 42 -8.94 43.23 5.64
N GLY A 43 -8.70 41.92 5.82
CA GLY A 43 -8.73 40.93 4.75
C GLY A 43 -7.78 41.20 3.56
N MET A 44 -6.79 42.09 3.71
CA MET A 44 -5.93 42.52 2.61
C MET A 44 -4.59 41.79 2.65
N LEU A 45 -4.63 40.51 2.28
CA LEU A 45 -3.56 39.94 1.47
C LEU A 45 -4.21 39.54 0.15
N ASN A 46 -4.50 40.56 -0.68
CA ASN A 46 -4.92 40.33 -2.05
C ASN A 46 -3.70 39.82 -2.83
N LEU A 47 -3.44 38.52 -2.74
CA LEU A 47 -2.32 37.86 -3.42
C LEU A 47 -2.32 38.10 -4.94
N SER A 48 -3.47 38.48 -5.51
CA SER A 48 -3.64 38.86 -6.91
C SER A 48 -3.14 40.27 -7.25
N ALA A 49 -2.92 41.13 -6.26
CA ALA A 49 -2.41 42.50 -6.42
C ALA A 49 -0.89 42.61 -6.19
N ILE A 50 -0.22 41.50 -5.86
CA ILE A 50 1.21 41.45 -5.59
C ILE A 50 1.94 41.25 -6.94
N PRO A 51 2.88 42.13 -7.33
CA PRO A 51 3.65 41.95 -8.56
C PRO A 51 4.47 40.65 -8.48
N SER A 52 4.64 39.97 -9.61
CA SER A 52 5.28 38.64 -9.68
C SER A 52 6.72 38.58 -9.14
N ASN A 53 7.41 39.74 -9.02
CA ASN A 53 8.76 39.87 -8.48
C ASN A 53 8.82 40.30 -7.00
N TYR A 54 7.69 40.35 -6.30
CA TYR A 54 7.68 40.73 -4.88
C TYR A 54 8.16 39.57 -4.00
N ILE A 55 9.23 39.82 -3.25
CA ILE A 55 9.83 38.87 -2.30
C ILE A 55 9.51 39.32 -0.88
N ILE A 56 8.82 38.47 -0.13
CA ILE A 56 8.51 38.71 1.28
C ILE A 56 9.79 38.58 2.10
N LYS A 57 10.18 39.66 2.80
CA LYS A 57 11.40 39.67 3.64
C LYS A 57 11.33 38.72 4.83
N ASN A 58 10.15 38.55 5.44
CA ASN A 58 9.93 37.67 6.59
C ASN A 58 8.68 36.82 6.37
N CYS A 59 8.87 35.51 6.23
CA CYS A 59 7.78 34.57 6.04
C CYS A 59 7.02 34.38 7.35
N PRO A 60 5.68 34.45 7.35
CA PRO A 60 4.90 34.03 8.51
C PRO A 60 5.15 32.54 8.74
N SER A 61 5.19 32.12 10.00
CA SER A 61 5.12 30.68 10.34
C SER A 61 3.91 30.06 9.61
N PRO A 62 3.92 28.78 9.18
CA PRO A 62 5.00 27.80 9.23
C PRO A 62 5.90 27.87 7.97
N PHE A 63 5.77 28.92 7.17
CA PHE A 63 6.49 29.05 5.91
C PHE A 63 7.95 29.43 6.17
N ILE A 64 8.84 28.83 5.38
CA ILE A 64 10.28 29.10 5.42
C ILE A 64 10.68 29.94 4.21
N LYS A 65 11.77 30.70 4.33
CA LYS A 65 12.28 31.51 3.22
C LYS A 65 12.79 30.59 2.11
N ASP A 66 12.44 30.91 0.87
CA ASP A 66 12.98 30.24 -0.30
C ASP A 66 14.46 30.64 -0.46
N PRO A 67 15.41 29.70 -0.43
CA PRO A 67 16.83 30.00 -0.61
C PRO A 67 17.15 30.58 -1.99
N LEU A 68 16.33 30.32 -3.01
CA LEU A 68 16.55 30.78 -4.39
C LEU A 68 15.79 32.07 -4.74
N ALA A 69 14.95 32.59 -3.84
CA ALA A 69 14.18 33.80 -4.12
C ALA A 69 15.04 35.01 -4.48
N GLY A 70 16.25 35.13 -3.93
CA GLY A 70 17.18 36.23 -4.23
C GLY A 70 17.74 36.22 -5.66
N THR A 71 17.73 35.07 -6.33
CA THR A 71 18.21 34.91 -7.72
C THR A 71 17.10 35.05 -8.76
N GLY A 72 15.86 35.37 -8.36
CA GLY A 72 14.71 35.47 -9.27
C GLY A 72 14.13 34.12 -9.71
N THR A 73 14.61 33.03 -9.13
CA THR A 73 14.12 31.66 -9.35
C THR A 73 13.50 31.11 -8.06
N THR A 74 12.74 30.02 -8.14
CA THR A 74 12.11 29.39 -6.96
C THR A 74 12.52 27.93 -6.90
N VAL A 75 12.66 27.38 -5.69
CA VAL A 75 12.97 25.95 -5.51
C VAL A 75 11.85 25.08 -6.06
N ASP A 76 10.60 25.48 -5.83
CA ASP A 76 9.44 24.75 -6.31
C ASP A 76 8.23 25.69 -6.50
N ASN A 77 7.76 25.82 -7.73
CA ASN A 77 6.63 26.70 -8.06
C ASN A 77 5.28 26.20 -7.51
N LYS A 78 5.16 24.98 -6.98
CA LYS A 78 3.93 24.46 -6.38
C LYS A 78 3.88 24.76 -4.88
N TYR A 79 5.02 24.67 -4.18
CA TYR A 79 5.10 24.83 -2.73
C TYR A 79 5.66 26.19 -2.29
N CYS A 80 6.28 26.96 -3.20
CA CYS A 80 6.82 28.29 -2.95
C CYS A 80 6.03 29.38 -3.69
N ARG A 81 5.72 30.47 -2.98
CA ARG A 81 5.10 31.68 -3.50
C ARG A 81 5.69 32.91 -2.80
N PHE A 82 5.97 33.97 -3.58
CA PHE A 82 6.44 35.27 -3.06
C PHE A 82 7.69 35.18 -2.16
N GLY A 83 8.59 34.23 -2.43
CA GLY A 83 9.81 34.00 -1.65
C GLY A 83 9.63 33.23 -0.34
N CYS A 84 8.43 32.67 -0.09
CA CYS A 84 8.13 31.81 1.05
C CYS A 84 7.64 30.44 0.57
N CYS A 85 8.13 29.38 1.20
CA CYS A 85 7.83 27.99 0.87
C CYS A 85 7.16 27.27 2.03
N LEU A 86 6.23 26.37 1.72
CA LEU A 86 5.71 25.42 2.71
C LEU A 86 6.72 24.29 2.90
N PRO A 87 7.21 24.02 4.12
CA PRO A 87 8.13 22.92 4.37
C PRO A 87 7.48 21.55 4.13
N CYS A 88 8.28 20.61 3.66
CA CYS A 88 7.86 19.23 3.45
C CYS A 88 7.94 18.44 4.78
N PRO A 89 6.97 17.55 5.09
CA PRO A 89 5.81 17.20 4.28
C PRO A 89 4.56 18.06 4.54
N ALA A 90 3.88 18.46 3.48
CA ALA A 90 2.72 19.37 3.55
C ALA A 90 1.56 18.82 4.40
N GLN A 91 1.35 17.50 4.43
CA GLN A 91 0.26 16.89 5.21
C GLN A 91 0.40 17.13 6.73
N ASN A 92 1.62 17.33 7.25
CA ASN A 92 1.81 17.60 8.67
C ASN A 92 1.23 18.96 9.11
N TYR A 93 0.98 19.86 8.16
CA TYR A 93 0.41 21.19 8.39
C TYR A 93 -1.10 21.25 8.11
N LEU A 94 -1.63 20.28 7.38
CA LEU A 94 -3.08 20.15 7.12
C LEU A 94 -3.83 19.47 8.28
N TYR A 95 -3.18 18.53 8.95
CA TYR A 95 -3.77 17.76 10.07
C TYR A 95 -3.23 18.22 11.43
N LYS A 96 -3.93 17.87 12.52
CA LYS A 96 -3.52 18.18 13.89
C LYS A 96 -2.04 17.84 14.12
N LYS A 97 -1.31 18.72 14.82
CA LYS A 97 0.12 18.53 15.09
C LYS A 97 0.42 17.12 15.63
N GLY A 98 1.28 16.39 14.92
CA GLY A 98 1.73 15.04 15.29
C GLY A 98 0.79 13.89 14.88
N TRP A 99 -0.45 14.16 14.44
CA TRP A 99 -1.41 13.11 14.11
C TRP A 99 -0.98 12.30 12.87
N ALA A 100 -0.62 12.98 11.78
CA ALA A 100 -0.11 12.34 10.57
C ALA A 100 1.17 11.54 10.85
N LYS A 101 2.09 12.11 11.63
CA LYS A 101 3.34 11.44 12.02
C LYS A 101 3.09 10.15 12.82
N VAL A 102 2.16 10.17 13.78
CA VAL A 102 1.79 8.99 14.57
C VAL A 102 1.14 7.93 13.67
N GLY A 103 0.20 8.33 12.81
CA GLY A 103 -0.46 7.42 11.87
C GLY A 103 0.54 6.71 10.94
N PHE A 104 1.45 7.46 10.32
CA PHE A 104 2.46 6.88 9.44
C PHE A 104 3.46 5.99 10.19
N THR A 105 3.84 6.38 11.41
CA THR A 105 4.72 5.55 12.25
C THR A 105 4.05 4.22 12.62
N ALA A 106 2.76 4.24 12.97
CA ALA A 106 2.00 3.03 13.27
C ALA A 106 1.90 2.10 12.05
N SER A 107 1.58 2.63 10.87
CA SER A 107 1.54 1.84 9.63
C SER A 107 2.91 1.23 9.30
N ASN A 108 4.00 1.97 9.46
CA ASN A 108 5.35 1.46 9.24
C ASN A 108 5.73 0.36 10.23
N ALA A 109 5.33 0.50 11.51
CA ALA A 109 5.58 -0.52 12.53
C ALA A 109 4.88 -1.85 12.19
N VAL A 110 3.61 -1.80 11.77
CA VAL A 110 2.88 -3.00 11.33
C VAL A 110 3.57 -3.66 10.13
N ARG A 111 3.93 -2.87 9.11
CA ARG A 111 4.65 -3.39 7.93
C ARG A 111 6.00 -4.01 8.28
N PHE A 112 6.71 -3.43 9.24
CA PHE A 112 7.98 -3.95 9.71
C PHE A 112 7.83 -5.32 10.40
N VAL A 113 6.83 -5.46 11.28
CA VAL A 113 6.50 -6.76 11.90
C VAL A 113 6.12 -7.78 10.84
N SER A 114 5.29 -7.40 9.86
CA SER A 114 4.94 -8.26 8.73
C SER A 114 6.16 -8.67 7.90
N ALA A 115 7.15 -7.79 7.73
CA ALA A 115 8.38 -8.10 7.01
C ALA A 115 9.22 -9.15 7.75
N ILE A 116 9.32 -9.07 9.09
CA ILE A 116 10.03 -10.06 9.89
C ILE A 116 9.33 -11.43 9.83
N LEU A 117 8.00 -11.45 10.02
CA LEU A 117 7.23 -12.70 9.98
C LEU A 117 7.29 -13.37 8.60
N SER A 118 7.16 -12.60 7.52
CA SER A 118 7.30 -13.12 6.16
C SER A 118 8.73 -13.60 5.86
N LEU A 119 9.76 -12.92 6.38
CA LEU A 119 11.15 -13.37 6.27
C LEU A 119 11.35 -14.73 6.96
N ILE A 120 10.79 -14.92 8.15
CA ILE A 120 10.83 -16.21 8.86
C ILE A 120 10.20 -17.30 7.97
N LEU A 121 9.05 -17.04 7.35
CA LEU A 121 8.42 -17.99 6.43
C LEU A 121 9.33 -18.34 5.26
N VAL A 122 9.93 -17.34 4.60
CA VAL A 122 10.89 -17.59 3.51
C VAL A 122 12.05 -18.47 3.98
N ILE A 123 12.65 -18.17 5.12
CA ILE A 123 13.75 -18.97 5.68
C ILE A 123 13.29 -20.39 6.01
N SER A 124 12.10 -20.57 6.61
CA SER A 124 11.55 -21.89 6.92
C SER A 124 11.39 -22.75 5.66
N TYR A 125 10.92 -22.19 4.55
CA TYR A 125 10.81 -22.92 3.28
C TYR A 125 12.17 -23.19 2.62
N LEU A 126 13.18 -22.34 2.83
CA LEU A 126 14.54 -22.55 2.31
C LEU A 126 15.32 -23.62 3.08
N VAL A 127 15.16 -23.67 4.40
CA VAL A 127 15.89 -24.61 5.29
C VAL A 127 15.31 -26.02 5.22
N LEU A 128 14.05 -26.20 4.79
CA LEU A 128 13.38 -27.50 4.72
C LEU A 128 13.26 -27.98 3.25
N PRO A 129 14.33 -28.51 2.64
CA PRO A 129 14.38 -28.86 1.22
C PRO A 129 13.45 -30.02 0.84
N ASP A 130 12.99 -30.80 1.81
CA ASP A 130 12.11 -31.96 1.58
C ASP A 130 10.70 -31.57 1.08
N LYS A 131 10.34 -30.28 1.15
CA LYS A 131 9.08 -29.73 0.64
C LYS A 131 9.21 -29.01 -0.71
N MET A 132 10.35 -29.08 -1.41
CA MET A 132 10.55 -28.44 -2.73
C MET A 132 9.84 -29.17 -3.89
N ARG A 133 8.59 -29.58 -3.70
CA ARG A 133 7.72 -30.15 -4.73
C ARG A 133 6.51 -29.25 -4.93
N HIS A 134 5.97 -29.22 -6.14
CA HIS A 134 4.68 -28.58 -6.43
C HIS A 134 3.63 -29.14 -5.44
N PRO A 135 2.89 -28.33 -4.66
CA PRO A 135 2.60 -26.89 -4.77
C PRO A 135 3.43 -25.94 -3.88
N SER A 136 4.28 -26.43 -3.00
CA SER A 136 5.02 -25.62 -2.01
C SER A 136 5.91 -24.53 -2.65
N LEU A 137 6.36 -24.76 -3.89
CA LEU A 137 7.17 -23.80 -4.65
C LEU A 137 6.39 -22.53 -5.01
N LEU A 138 5.07 -22.63 -5.25
CA LEU A 138 4.23 -21.44 -5.47
C LEU A 138 4.11 -20.62 -4.18
N ILE A 139 3.97 -21.30 -3.04
CA ILE A 139 3.89 -20.67 -1.72
C ILE A 139 5.20 -19.97 -1.36
N LEU A 140 6.36 -20.56 -1.70
CA LEU A 140 7.66 -19.95 -1.52
C LEU A 140 7.77 -18.62 -2.30
N ASN A 141 7.44 -18.60 -3.59
CA ASN A 141 7.51 -17.38 -4.41
C ASN A 141 6.51 -16.31 -3.97
N LEU A 142 5.32 -16.72 -3.52
CA LEU A 142 4.36 -15.80 -2.89
C LEU A 142 4.94 -15.19 -1.62
N SER A 143 5.56 -16.00 -0.75
CA SER A 143 6.20 -15.53 0.48
C SER A 143 7.33 -14.54 0.19
N ILE A 144 8.18 -14.81 -0.81
CA ILE A 144 9.22 -13.88 -1.27
C ILE A 144 8.61 -12.56 -1.74
N SER A 145 7.51 -12.60 -2.49
CA SER A 145 6.83 -11.39 -2.97
C SER A 145 6.24 -10.56 -1.83
N ILE A 146 5.60 -11.21 -0.84
CA ILE A 146 5.04 -10.55 0.35
C ILE A 146 6.17 -9.94 1.22
N PHE A 147 7.29 -10.65 1.33
CA PHE A 147 8.48 -10.13 2.00
C PHE A 147 8.98 -8.87 1.31
N LEU A 148 9.16 -8.88 -0.02
CA LEU A 148 9.58 -7.69 -0.79
C LEU A 148 8.60 -6.52 -0.62
N PHE A 149 7.29 -6.78 -0.58
CA PHE A 149 6.28 -5.74 -0.36
C PHE A 149 6.37 -5.12 1.04
N SER A 150 6.69 -5.94 2.03
CA SER A 150 6.83 -5.51 3.43
C SER A 150 8.20 -4.87 3.71
N MET A 151 9.24 -5.29 2.98
CA MET A 151 10.63 -4.81 3.09
C MET A 151 10.76 -3.32 2.78
N VAL A 152 9.83 -2.76 2.00
CA VAL A 152 9.70 -1.32 1.77
C VAL A 152 9.71 -0.50 3.07
N SER A 153 9.21 -1.06 4.18
CA SER A 153 9.22 -0.39 5.49
C SER A 153 10.63 -0.12 6.04
N PHE A 154 11.64 -0.91 5.67
CA PHE A 154 13.03 -0.70 6.13
C PHE A 154 13.59 0.65 5.69
N PHE A 155 13.15 1.18 4.54
CA PHE A 155 13.55 2.51 4.05
C PHE A 155 13.03 3.66 4.92
N ALA A 156 11.95 3.44 5.66
CA ALA A 156 11.31 4.45 6.51
C ALA A 156 11.77 4.40 7.98
N ILE A 157 12.69 3.50 8.33
CA ILE A 157 13.18 3.34 9.72
C ILE A 157 13.99 4.57 10.15
N GLY A 158 13.78 5.00 11.39
CA GLY A 158 14.48 6.12 12.03
C GLY A 158 13.89 7.48 11.65
N ASN A 159 13.88 7.82 10.35
CA ASN A 159 13.31 9.08 9.88
C ASN A 159 12.57 8.95 8.55
N GLN A 160 11.23 8.97 8.61
CA GLN A 160 10.34 8.93 7.44
C GLN A 160 10.46 10.16 6.53
N GLU A 161 10.89 11.32 7.05
CA GLU A 161 10.99 12.56 6.26
C GLU A 161 12.08 12.45 5.17
N ARG A 162 13.10 11.61 5.39
CA ARG A 162 14.15 11.33 4.39
C ARG A 162 13.60 10.71 3.12
N LEU A 163 12.46 10.05 3.20
CA LEU A 163 11.78 9.40 2.07
C LEU A 163 10.75 10.34 1.45
N GLN A 164 10.06 11.12 2.28
CA GLN A 164 8.96 12.01 1.88
C GLN A 164 9.45 13.30 1.22
N CYS A 165 10.67 13.77 1.57
CA CYS A 165 11.16 15.08 1.19
C CYS A 165 12.48 15.01 0.41
N SER A 166 12.70 16.01 -0.44
CA SER A 166 13.97 16.28 -1.09
C SER A 166 15.02 16.74 -0.05
N PRO A 167 16.33 16.60 -0.33
CA PRO A 167 17.40 17.17 0.52
C PRO A 167 17.25 18.66 0.81
N ASN A 168 16.54 19.40 -0.05
CA ASN A 168 16.25 20.83 0.13
C ASN A 168 15.17 21.11 1.20
N GLY A 169 14.48 20.09 1.73
CA GLY A 169 13.46 20.22 2.78
C GLY A 169 12.13 20.86 2.35
N ILE A 170 12.02 21.29 1.09
CA ILE A 170 10.86 22.01 0.54
C ILE A 170 10.09 21.15 -0.45
N ALA A 171 10.77 20.67 -1.50
CA ALA A 171 10.16 19.86 -2.54
C ALA A 171 9.87 18.44 -2.02
N PRO A 172 8.75 17.82 -2.44
CA PRO A 172 8.48 16.41 -2.14
C PRO A 172 9.54 15.50 -2.77
N GLY A 173 9.69 14.32 -2.20
CA GLY A 173 10.55 13.26 -2.75
C GLY A 173 10.03 12.82 -4.13
N GLU A 174 10.84 13.01 -5.15
CA GLU A 174 10.59 12.54 -6.51
C GLU A 174 11.80 11.75 -6.99
N MET A 175 11.60 10.89 -7.99
CA MET A 175 12.67 10.06 -8.55
C MET A 175 13.93 10.86 -8.95
N GLY A 176 13.75 12.10 -9.44
CA GLY A 176 14.87 12.95 -9.85
C GLY A 176 15.64 13.61 -8.71
N ASN A 177 15.04 13.75 -7.52
CA ASN A 177 15.63 14.48 -6.40
C ASN A 177 15.95 13.61 -5.17
N ASN A 178 15.39 12.40 -5.09
CA ASN A 178 15.55 11.49 -3.97
C ASN A 178 15.62 10.03 -4.45
N ALA A 179 16.84 9.48 -4.45
CA ALA A 179 17.09 8.10 -4.87
C ALA A 179 16.46 7.05 -3.92
N LEU A 180 16.31 7.36 -2.62
CA LEU A 180 15.65 6.44 -1.68
C LEU A 180 14.17 6.30 -2.02
N CYS A 181 13.51 7.40 -2.38
CA CYS A 181 12.13 7.41 -2.85
C CYS A 181 11.97 6.60 -4.14
N ALA A 182 12.88 6.77 -5.09
CA ALA A 182 12.90 5.99 -6.33
C ALA A 182 13.03 4.49 -6.07
N ALA A 183 14.01 4.08 -5.25
CA ALA A 183 14.27 2.68 -4.93
C ALA A 183 13.09 2.04 -4.19
N GLN A 184 12.57 2.72 -3.17
CA GLN A 184 11.44 2.25 -2.38
C GLN A 184 10.16 2.14 -3.23
N GLY A 185 9.90 3.12 -4.09
CA GLY A 185 8.75 3.08 -5.01
C GLY A 185 8.86 1.97 -6.05
N ALA A 186 10.05 1.75 -6.62
CA ALA A 186 10.28 0.66 -7.57
C ALA A 186 10.03 -0.72 -6.93
N ILE A 187 10.60 -0.96 -5.74
CA ILE A 187 10.39 -2.22 -5.00
C ILE A 187 8.92 -2.38 -4.65
N LEU A 188 8.23 -1.31 -4.22
CA LEU A 188 6.82 -1.36 -3.87
C LEU A 188 5.95 -1.72 -5.09
N VAL A 189 6.17 -1.09 -6.25
CA VAL A 189 5.43 -1.39 -7.48
C VAL A 189 5.68 -2.84 -7.91
N PHE A 190 6.93 -3.26 -8.01
CA PHE A 190 7.31 -4.62 -8.38
C PHE A 190 6.66 -5.67 -7.47
N SER A 191 6.84 -5.52 -6.17
CA SER A 191 6.34 -6.48 -5.18
C SER A 191 4.81 -6.51 -5.11
N SER A 192 4.11 -5.40 -5.34
CA SER A 192 2.64 -5.35 -5.35
C SER A 192 2.06 -6.23 -6.47
N PHE A 193 2.57 -6.06 -7.69
CA PHE A 193 2.17 -6.84 -8.84
C PHE A 193 2.59 -8.30 -8.71
N SER A 194 3.81 -8.56 -8.24
CA SER A 194 4.30 -9.92 -8.01
C SER A 194 3.45 -10.66 -6.99
N THR A 195 3.16 -10.04 -5.85
CA THR A 195 2.32 -10.63 -4.80
C THR A 195 0.94 -10.98 -5.32
N THR A 196 0.35 -10.08 -6.11
CA THR A 196 -0.98 -10.28 -6.69
C THR A 196 -0.98 -11.43 -7.69
N LEU A 197 -0.01 -11.48 -8.62
CA LEU A 197 0.09 -12.55 -9.61
C LEU A 197 0.38 -13.92 -8.98
N TRP A 198 1.28 -14.00 -7.99
CA TRP A 198 1.55 -15.24 -7.26
C TRP A 198 0.35 -15.69 -6.42
N CYS A 199 -0.41 -14.76 -5.84
CA CYS A 199 -1.64 -15.08 -5.13
C CYS A 199 -2.71 -15.62 -6.09
N SER A 200 -2.91 -14.98 -7.24
CA SER A 200 -3.79 -15.45 -8.30
C SER A 200 -3.39 -16.84 -8.80
N ALA A 201 -2.09 -17.08 -9.01
CA ALA A 201 -1.58 -18.38 -9.42
C ALA A 201 -1.88 -19.48 -8.39
N LEU A 202 -1.74 -19.18 -7.09
CA LEU A 202 -2.06 -20.11 -6.01
C LEU A 202 -3.56 -20.45 -6.01
N ILE A 203 -4.43 -19.43 -6.14
CA ILE A 203 -5.89 -19.61 -6.21
C ILE A 203 -6.27 -20.48 -7.41
N LEU A 204 -5.71 -20.18 -8.59
CA LEU A 204 -5.96 -20.97 -9.80
C LEU A 204 -5.49 -22.41 -9.63
N ASN A 205 -4.30 -22.62 -9.06
CA ASN A 205 -3.78 -23.95 -8.83
C ASN A 205 -4.68 -24.77 -7.89
N LEU A 206 -5.18 -24.18 -6.81
CA LEU A 206 -6.16 -24.80 -5.92
C LEU A 206 -7.44 -25.17 -6.69
N HIS A 207 -7.97 -24.24 -7.49
CA HIS A 207 -9.19 -24.46 -8.25
C HIS A 207 -9.07 -25.60 -9.28
N PHE A 208 -8.00 -25.64 -10.07
CA PHE A 208 -7.76 -26.71 -11.04
C PHE A 208 -7.54 -28.07 -10.37
N HIS A 209 -6.83 -28.09 -9.24
CA HIS A 209 -6.61 -29.33 -8.51
C HIS A 209 -7.89 -29.86 -7.88
N THR A 210 -8.73 -29.00 -7.30
CA THR A 210 -9.94 -29.41 -6.57
C THR A 210 -11.15 -29.65 -7.48
N VAL A 211 -11.43 -28.73 -8.41
CA VAL A 211 -12.65 -28.79 -9.24
C VAL A 211 -12.44 -29.63 -10.50
N TRP A 212 -11.26 -29.52 -11.11
CA TRP A 212 -10.93 -30.21 -12.37
C TRP A 212 -10.04 -31.45 -12.20
N ASN A 213 -9.58 -31.75 -10.98
CA ASN A 213 -8.68 -32.87 -10.67
C ASN A 213 -7.47 -32.94 -11.63
N SER A 214 -6.95 -31.78 -12.05
CA SER A 214 -5.92 -31.67 -13.08
C SER A 214 -4.67 -30.96 -12.57
N ASN A 215 -3.51 -31.52 -12.87
CA ASN A 215 -2.19 -31.00 -12.48
C ASN A 215 -1.58 -30.10 -13.58
N PHE A 216 -2.35 -29.13 -14.08
CA PHE A 216 -1.96 -28.29 -15.22
C PHE A 216 -0.65 -27.50 -14.98
N PHE A 217 -0.42 -27.00 -13.76
CA PHE A 217 0.72 -26.14 -13.43
C PHE A 217 2.04 -26.90 -13.21
N THR A 218 1.99 -28.21 -12.91
CA THR A 218 3.19 -29.02 -12.64
C THR A 218 4.15 -29.04 -13.84
N ASN A 219 3.62 -29.11 -15.07
CA ASN A 219 4.43 -29.18 -16.28
C ASN A 219 4.76 -27.80 -16.89
N LYS A 220 4.09 -26.73 -16.43
CA LYS A 220 4.20 -25.36 -17.01
C LYS A 220 4.75 -24.33 -16.02
N TYR A 221 5.44 -24.77 -14.99
CA TYR A 221 5.97 -23.91 -13.94
C TYR A 221 6.90 -22.80 -14.49
N LEU A 222 7.68 -23.07 -15.54
CA LEU A 222 8.52 -22.06 -16.19
C LEU A 222 7.69 -20.88 -16.74
N MET A 223 6.57 -21.17 -17.41
CA MET A 223 5.67 -20.11 -17.92
C MET A 223 5.11 -19.28 -16.78
N LEU A 224 4.77 -19.90 -15.65
CA LEU A 224 4.26 -19.20 -14.49
C LEU A 224 5.28 -18.22 -13.91
N ASN A 225 6.56 -18.60 -13.85
CA ASN A 225 7.62 -17.69 -13.39
C ASN A 225 7.82 -16.51 -14.34
N ILE A 226 7.84 -16.77 -15.65
CA ILE A 226 7.97 -15.71 -16.64
C ILE A 226 6.81 -14.70 -16.52
N ILE A 227 5.59 -15.18 -16.29
CA ILE A 227 4.42 -14.30 -16.12
C ILE A 227 4.48 -13.57 -14.78
N CYS A 228 4.61 -14.30 -13.67
CA CYS A 228 4.51 -13.76 -12.32
C CYS A 228 5.68 -12.86 -11.92
N TRP A 229 6.87 -13.02 -12.50
CA TRP A 229 8.02 -12.13 -12.28
C TRP A 229 8.25 -11.16 -13.44
N GLY A 230 7.95 -11.56 -14.68
CA GLY A 230 8.15 -10.72 -15.86
C GLY A 230 7.15 -9.58 -15.96
N ILE A 231 5.85 -9.80 -15.72
CA ILE A 231 4.85 -8.71 -15.77
C ILE A 231 5.19 -7.62 -14.73
N PRO A 232 5.45 -7.94 -13.44
CA PRO A 232 5.87 -6.92 -12.48
C PRO A 232 7.15 -6.19 -12.87
N ALA A 233 8.13 -6.90 -13.44
CA ALA A 233 9.37 -6.28 -13.91
C ALA A 233 9.08 -5.26 -15.03
N VAL A 234 8.28 -5.63 -16.03
CA VAL A 234 7.90 -4.75 -17.13
C VAL A 234 7.15 -3.51 -16.63
N VAL A 235 6.14 -3.70 -15.77
CA VAL A 235 5.37 -2.58 -15.20
C VAL A 235 6.27 -1.64 -14.39
N THR A 236 7.20 -2.20 -13.63
CA THR A 236 8.16 -1.40 -12.84
C THR A 236 9.12 -0.64 -13.74
N CYS A 237 9.65 -1.28 -14.80
CA CYS A 237 10.50 -0.62 -15.80
C CYS A 237 9.76 0.54 -16.49
N VAL A 238 8.48 0.37 -16.83
CA VAL A 238 7.65 1.44 -17.40
C VAL A 238 7.46 2.58 -16.39
N ALA A 239 7.17 2.27 -15.12
CA ALA A 239 6.99 3.28 -14.08
C ALA A 239 8.27 4.12 -13.84
N ILE A 240 9.43 3.47 -13.86
CA ILE A 240 10.76 4.09 -13.78
C ILE A 240 11.06 4.93 -15.03
N GLY A 241 10.83 4.37 -16.23
CA GLY A 241 11.11 5.07 -17.50
C GLY A 241 10.26 6.32 -17.70
N LEU A 242 9.04 6.36 -17.15
CA LEU A 242 8.18 7.53 -17.16
C LEU A 242 8.52 8.55 -16.05
N HIS A 243 9.54 8.31 -15.23
CA HIS A 243 9.89 9.13 -14.06
C HIS A 243 8.69 9.44 -13.15
N SER A 244 7.77 8.49 -13.06
CA SER A 244 6.45 8.68 -12.45
C SER A 244 6.43 8.45 -10.94
N LEU A 245 7.54 8.02 -10.34
CA LEU A 245 7.61 7.70 -8.91
C LEU A 245 7.78 8.99 -8.07
N LYS A 246 6.80 9.25 -7.21
CA LYS A 246 6.73 10.41 -6.32
C LYS A 246 6.20 10.04 -4.94
N PHE A 247 6.49 10.88 -3.96
CA PHE A 247 5.87 10.83 -2.65
C PHE A 247 4.39 11.24 -2.75
N GLU A 248 3.48 10.27 -2.64
CA GLU A 248 2.03 10.50 -2.79
C GLU A 248 1.21 9.89 -1.64
N PHE A 249 1.64 8.76 -1.07
CA PHE A 249 0.83 8.02 -0.09
C PHE A 249 1.57 7.80 1.23
N ALA A 250 1.08 8.43 2.30
CA ALA A 250 1.53 8.25 3.67
C ALA A 250 3.04 8.47 3.88
N SER A 251 3.83 7.39 3.91
CA SER A 251 5.30 7.41 3.94
C SER A 251 5.89 6.52 2.85
N LEU A 252 5.17 6.38 1.74
CA LEU A 252 5.51 5.53 0.61
C LEU A 252 5.55 6.35 -0.67
N CYS A 253 6.59 6.13 -1.45
CA CYS A 253 6.70 6.57 -2.83
C CYS A 253 5.96 5.59 -3.73
N LEU A 254 5.12 6.13 -4.62
CA LEU A 254 4.32 5.38 -5.60
C LEU A 254 4.27 6.16 -6.92
N VAL A 255 3.65 5.57 -7.93
CA VAL A 255 3.29 6.27 -9.17
C VAL A 255 2.45 7.52 -8.84
N SER A 256 2.75 8.63 -9.50
CA SER A 256 2.09 9.92 -9.34
C SER A 256 0.59 9.83 -9.61
N MET A 257 -0.18 10.72 -8.97
CA MET A 257 -1.66 10.68 -9.04
C MET A 257 -2.24 10.78 -10.45
N GLU A 258 -1.50 11.35 -11.41
CA GLU A 258 -1.90 11.45 -12.82
C GLU A 258 -1.94 10.08 -13.51
N TYR A 259 -1.00 9.20 -13.18
CA TYR A 259 -0.84 7.89 -13.83
C TYR A 259 -1.22 6.70 -12.92
N VAL A 260 -1.40 6.91 -11.61
CA VAL A 260 -1.60 5.85 -10.62
C VAL A 260 -2.79 4.95 -10.94
N PHE A 261 -3.91 5.50 -11.39
CA PHE A 261 -5.08 4.69 -11.73
C PHE A 261 -4.82 3.80 -12.95
N LYS A 262 -4.20 4.36 -14.00
CA LYS A 262 -3.97 3.67 -15.27
C LYS A 262 -2.85 2.64 -15.19
N LEU A 263 -1.74 2.98 -14.52
CA LEU A 263 -0.55 2.13 -14.45
C LEU A 263 -0.55 1.17 -13.25
N TYR A 264 -1.20 1.53 -12.15
CA TYR A 264 -1.14 0.75 -10.91
C TYR A 264 -2.49 0.11 -10.56
N PHE A 265 -3.55 0.90 -10.32
CA PHE A 265 -4.80 0.35 -9.77
C PHE A 265 -5.64 -0.47 -10.77
N TYR A 266 -5.87 0.01 -11.99
CA TYR A 266 -6.69 -0.74 -12.96
C TYR A 266 -6.08 -2.09 -13.35
N PRO A 267 -4.76 -2.20 -13.63
CA PRO A 267 -4.15 -3.50 -13.91
C PRO A 267 -4.21 -4.46 -12.72
N LEU A 268 -3.99 -3.97 -11.49
CA LEU A 268 -4.13 -4.80 -10.29
C LEU A 268 -5.57 -5.31 -10.12
N ALA A 269 -6.56 -4.44 -10.30
CA ALA A 269 -7.97 -4.81 -10.22
C ALA A 269 -8.33 -5.87 -11.28
N ALA A 270 -7.84 -5.73 -12.51
CA ALA A 270 -8.07 -6.69 -13.58
C ALA A 270 -7.53 -8.10 -13.27
N ILE A 271 -6.51 -8.22 -12.41
CA ILE A 271 -5.97 -9.51 -11.96
C ILE A 271 -6.74 -10.03 -10.73
N ILE A 272 -7.01 -9.16 -9.75
CA ILE A 272 -7.62 -9.54 -8.46
C ILE A 272 -9.09 -9.93 -8.63
N CYS A 273 -9.88 -9.15 -9.38
CA CYS A 273 -11.31 -9.39 -9.53
C CYS A 273 -11.65 -10.81 -10.06
N PRO A 274 -11.09 -11.29 -11.17
CA PRO A 274 -11.37 -12.65 -11.64
C PRO A 274 -10.83 -13.72 -10.67
N SER A 275 -9.65 -13.49 -10.08
CA SER A 275 -9.08 -14.41 -9.09
C SER A 275 -9.99 -14.58 -7.88
N PHE A 276 -10.58 -13.49 -7.41
CA PHE A 276 -11.52 -13.49 -6.29
C PHE A 276 -12.81 -14.26 -6.61
N ILE A 277 -13.37 -14.07 -7.81
CA ILE A 277 -14.56 -14.82 -8.27
C ILE A 277 -14.27 -16.33 -8.30
N ILE A 278 -13.12 -16.72 -8.85
CA ILE A 278 -12.70 -18.13 -8.89
C ILE A 278 -12.49 -18.69 -7.48
N HIS A 279 -11.89 -17.91 -6.58
CA HIS A 279 -11.69 -18.31 -5.19
C HIS A 279 -13.03 -18.59 -4.48
N ILE A 280 -14.01 -17.70 -4.65
CA ILE A 280 -15.37 -17.89 -4.12
C ILE A 280 -16.01 -19.16 -4.69
N GLY A 281 -15.93 -19.37 -6.00
CA GLY A 281 -16.48 -20.57 -6.64
C GLY A 281 -15.84 -21.86 -6.11
N THR A 282 -14.53 -21.85 -5.90
CA THR A 282 -13.79 -22.97 -5.31
C THR A 282 -14.24 -23.27 -3.89
N PHE A 283 -14.43 -22.23 -3.07
CA PHE A 283 -14.90 -22.38 -1.69
C PHE A 283 -16.29 -23.02 -1.63
N PHE A 284 -17.23 -22.56 -2.45
CA PHE A 284 -18.57 -23.17 -2.53
C PHE A 284 -18.55 -24.63 -2.99
N TYR A 285 -17.68 -24.97 -3.94
CA TYR A 285 -17.52 -26.35 -4.41
C TYR A 285 -17.02 -27.27 -3.29
N ILE A 286 -15.97 -26.85 -2.57
CA ILE A 286 -15.42 -27.60 -1.43
C ILE A 286 -16.49 -27.79 -0.35
N ALA A 287 -17.22 -26.72 0.00
CA ALA A 287 -18.28 -26.79 1.00
C ALA A 287 -19.38 -27.79 0.60
N LYS A 288 -19.79 -27.80 -0.67
CA LYS A 288 -20.78 -28.75 -1.19
C LYS A 288 -20.29 -30.20 -1.06
N MET A 289 -19.05 -30.47 -1.47
CA MET A 289 -18.48 -31.82 -1.41
C MET A 289 -18.33 -32.30 0.04
N ALA A 290 -17.85 -31.45 0.93
CA ALA A 290 -17.73 -31.78 2.36
C ALA A 290 -19.09 -32.13 3.00
N ILE A 291 -20.17 -31.42 2.63
CA ILE A 291 -21.53 -31.74 3.11
C ILE A 291 -22.01 -33.09 2.55
N GLN A 292 -21.72 -33.37 1.28
CA GLN A 292 -22.12 -34.62 0.63
C GLN A 292 -21.42 -35.84 1.24
N GLU A 293 -20.10 -35.75 1.45
CA GLU A 293 -19.31 -36.81 2.09
C GLU A 293 -19.78 -37.07 3.52
N LYS A 294 -20.11 -36.03 4.28
CA LYS A 294 -20.66 -36.17 5.64
C LYS A 294 -21.99 -36.93 5.65
N ARG A 295 -22.88 -36.65 4.69
CA ARG A 295 -24.16 -37.36 4.57
C ARG A 295 -23.95 -38.83 4.21
N GLU A 296 -23.01 -39.12 3.31
CA GLU A 296 -22.66 -40.50 2.93
C GLU A 296 -21.99 -41.26 4.09
N SER A 297 -21.17 -40.61 4.93
CA SER A 297 -20.62 -41.22 6.14
C SER A 297 -21.67 -41.52 7.20
N ASP A 298 -22.63 -40.61 7.42
CA ASP A 298 -23.74 -40.82 8.38
C ASP A 298 -24.65 -41.99 7.94
N MET A 299 -24.89 -42.11 6.63
CA MET A 299 -25.62 -43.25 6.06
C MET A 299 -24.84 -44.56 6.17
N SER A 300 -23.53 -44.56 5.94
CA SER A 300 -22.71 -45.77 6.04
C SER A 300 -22.58 -46.28 7.47
N GLN A 301 -22.49 -45.39 8.46
CA GLN A 301 -22.49 -45.76 9.88
C GLN A 301 -23.83 -46.35 10.32
N SER A 302 -24.96 -45.75 9.94
CA SER A 302 -26.29 -46.29 10.27
C SER A 302 -26.57 -47.66 9.61
N LEU A 303 -26.06 -47.91 8.40
CA LEU A 303 -26.12 -49.23 7.77
C LEU A 303 -25.26 -50.28 8.48
N SER A 304 -24.09 -49.90 9.00
CA SER A 304 -23.20 -50.80 9.75
C SER A 304 -23.75 -51.15 11.13
N THR A 305 -24.46 -50.22 11.80
CA THR A 305 -25.15 -50.51 13.08
C THR A 305 -26.36 -51.44 12.90
N GLY A 306 -26.91 -51.54 11.67
CA GLY A 306 -27.93 -52.53 11.29
C GLY A 306 -27.41 -53.95 11.02
N LYS A 307 -26.08 -54.16 11.02
CA LYS A 307 -25.43 -55.48 10.92
C LYS A 307 -24.46 -55.70 12.09
N VAL A 308 -24.97 -55.63 13.31
CA VAL A 308 -24.33 -56.29 14.45
C VAL A 308 -25.27 -57.39 14.94
N THR A 309 -25.18 -58.53 14.26
CA THR A 309 -25.50 -59.82 14.87
C THR A 309 -24.36 -60.77 14.53
N SER A 310 -23.53 -61.04 15.55
CA SER A 310 -22.62 -62.17 15.71
C SER A 310 -21.67 -62.54 14.56
N GLN A 311 -20.40 -62.15 14.67
CA GLN A 311 -19.27 -63.08 14.82
C GLN A 311 -17.96 -62.30 14.93
N GLY A 312 -17.08 -62.79 15.80
CA GLY A 312 -16.00 -62.02 16.38
C GLY A 312 -14.74 -61.88 15.55
N LEU A 313 -13.77 -61.27 16.24
CA LEU A 313 -12.32 -61.33 16.05
C LEU A 313 -11.65 -60.34 15.06
N LEU A 314 -10.89 -59.43 15.71
CA LEU A 314 -9.45 -59.24 15.53
C LEU A 314 -8.93 -57.96 14.82
N TRP A 315 -8.72 -56.95 15.67
CA TRP A 315 -7.56 -56.04 15.74
C TRP A 315 -7.32 -54.93 14.67
N PRO A 316 -6.59 -53.85 15.05
CA PRO A 316 -6.74 -52.47 14.62
C PRO A 316 -5.46 -51.89 13.97
N LEU A 317 -5.42 -50.55 13.88
CA LEU A 317 -4.29 -49.65 13.62
C LEU A 317 -4.14 -49.19 12.17
N LEU A 318 -4.46 -47.91 11.94
CA LEU A 318 -3.52 -46.92 11.41
C LEU A 318 -4.07 -45.51 11.69
N PRO A 319 -3.28 -44.61 12.31
CA PRO A 319 -3.78 -43.33 12.82
C PRO A 319 -3.85 -42.27 11.73
N PHE A 320 -4.95 -41.54 11.76
CA PHE A 320 -5.06 -40.18 11.22
C PHE A 320 -3.95 -39.29 11.83
N CYS A 321 -3.09 -38.73 10.97
CA CYS A 321 -2.26 -37.59 11.32
C CYS A 321 -2.73 -36.39 10.49
N PHE A 322 -3.71 -35.67 11.04
CA PHE A 322 -4.07 -34.31 10.64
C PHE A 322 -3.26 -33.38 11.55
N ILE A 323 -2.44 -32.50 10.96
CA ILE A 323 -1.82 -31.37 11.65
C ILE A 323 -2.47 -30.11 11.08
N GLY A 324 -3.22 -29.42 11.95
CA GLY A 324 -3.48 -27.99 11.87
C GLY A 324 -2.43 -27.21 12.65
#